data_AF-A0A950QTU0-F1
#
_entry.id   AF-A0A950QTU0-F1
#
_cell.length_a   1.000
_cell.length_b   1.000
_cell.length_c   1.000
_cell.angle_alpha   90.00
_cell.angle_beta   90.00
_cell.angle_gamma   90.00
#
_symmetry.space_group_name_H-M   'P 1'
#
loop_
_entity.id
_entity.type
_entity.pdbx_description
1 polymer ?
#
loop_
_entity_poly.entity_id
_entity_poly.type
_entity_poly.pdbx_seq_one_letter_code
_entity_poly.pdbx_strand_id
1 'polypeptide(L)'
;MTEKTFHEPSIHLNRIYTRAGDAGETRLVGGQPIRKDDLRIECFGTVDELNSFIGLARVTTEEQPRNTERLYDLASTLKRVQHELFNLGSTLATLPEDIQPK
;
A
#
# COMPACT_ATOMS: atom_id res chain seq x y z
N MET A 1 16.93 -30.76 -5.31
CA MET A 1 16.32 -29.56 -4.72
C MET A 1 16.77 -28.40 -5.57
N THR A 2 15.92 -27.94 -6.50
CA THR A 2 16.25 -26.83 -7.39
C THR A 2 16.26 -25.55 -6.56
N GLU A 3 17.43 -24.94 -6.39
CA GLU A 3 17.55 -23.60 -5.80
C GLU A 3 16.69 -22.64 -6.59
N LYS A 4 15.62 -22.13 -5.98
CA LYS A 4 14.89 -21.00 -6.54
C LYS A 4 15.66 -19.74 -6.19
N THR A 5 16.35 -19.19 -7.17
CA THR A 5 16.97 -17.88 -7.07
C THR A 5 15.87 -16.84 -6.82
N PHE A 6 15.94 -16.13 -5.69
CA PHE A 6 15.06 -15.00 -5.43
C PHE A 6 15.38 -13.89 -6.43
N HIS A 7 14.43 -13.59 -7.30
CA HIS A 7 14.52 -12.44 -8.19
C HIS A 7 13.87 -11.25 -7.50
N GLU A 8 14.66 -10.20 -7.29
CA GLU A 8 14.16 -8.96 -6.70
C GLU A 8 13.04 -8.37 -7.57
N PRO A 9 11.83 -8.14 -7.03
CA PRO A 9 10.72 -7.64 -7.82
C PRO A 9 11.01 -6.21 -8.27
N SER A 10 10.98 -5.98 -9.58
CA SER A 10 11.24 -4.67 -10.16
C SER A 10 9.93 -3.92 -10.40
N ILE A 11 9.60 -2.98 -9.49
CA ILE A 11 8.41 -2.13 -9.59
C ILE A 11 8.79 -0.83 -10.31
N HIS A 12 8.17 -0.58 -11.46
CA HIS A 12 8.39 0.62 -12.26
C HIS A 12 7.13 1.47 -12.36
N LEU A 13 7.18 2.70 -11.84
CA LEU A 13 6.15 3.72 -11.98
C LEU A 13 6.50 4.63 -13.16
N ASN A 14 6.21 4.19 -14.39
CA ASN A 14 6.51 4.97 -15.60
C ASN A 14 5.38 5.98 -15.92
N ARG A 15 4.28 5.50 -16.51
CA ARG A 15 3.07 6.31 -16.74
C ARG A 15 2.03 5.91 -15.72
N ILE A 16 1.68 6.86 -14.86
CA ILE A 16 0.68 6.64 -13.81
C ILE A 16 -0.71 6.40 -14.43
N TYR A 17 -1.06 7.13 -15.50
CA TYR A 17 -2.32 6.90 -16.23
C TYR A 17 -2.14 5.86 -17.34
N THR A 18 -2.89 4.76 -17.24
CA THR A 18 -2.86 3.67 -18.24
C THR A 18 -4.16 3.56 -19.04
N ARG A 19 -5.23 4.23 -18.60
CA ARG A 19 -6.62 4.12 -19.13
C ARG A 19 -7.24 2.73 -19.02
N ALA A 20 -6.54 1.75 -18.42
CA ALA A 20 -7.02 0.38 -18.29
C ALA A 20 -8.29 0.27 -17.41
N GLY A 21 -8.54 1.26 -16.55
CA GLY A 21 -9.70 1.28 -15.67
C GLY A 21 -10.84 2.20 -16.10
N ASP A 22 -10.81 2.75 -17.31
CA ASP A 22 -11.83 3.71 -17.78
C ASP A 22 -13.22 3.04 -17.92
N ALA A 23 -13.27 1.72 -18.12
CA ALA A 23 -14.51 0.94 -18.16
C ALA A 23 -15.09 0.61 -16.76
N GLY A 24 -14.49 1.12 -15.67
CA GLY A 24 -14.95 0.84 -14.31
C GLY A 24 -14.38 -0.42 -13.66
N GLU A 25 -13.37 -1.04 -14.30
CA GLU A 25 -12.63 -2.19 -13.77
C GLU A 25 -11.20 -1.80 -13.36
N THR A 26 -10.55 -2.65 -12.59
CA THR A 26 -9.14 -2.56 -12.19
C THR A 26 -8.57 -3.97 -12.07
N ARG A 27 -7.29 -4.11 -11.71
CA ARG A 27 -6.64 -5.42 -11.52
C ARG A 27 -6.11 -5.60 -10.10
N LEU A 28 -6.28 -6.81 -9.57
CA LEU A 28 -5.62 -7.26 -8.35
C LEU A 28 -4.12 -7.54 -8.60
N VAL A 29 -3.38 -7.86 -7.53
CA VAL A 29 -1.93 -8.14 -7.61
C VAL A 29 -1.63 -9.30 -8.58
N GLY A 30 -2.46 -10.34 -8.62
CA GLY A 30 -2.35 -11.46 -9.57
C GLY A 30 -2.78 -11.14 -11.01
N GLY A 31 -3.23 -9.91 -11.28
CA GLY A 31 -3.65 -9.45 -12.62
C GLY A 31 -5.12 -9.72 -12.96
N GLN A 32 -5.88 -10.36 -12.08
CA GLN A 32 -7.30 -10.64 -12.26
C GLN A 32 -8.10 -9.32 -12.34
N PRO A 33 -8.99 -9.17 -13.33
CA PRO A 33 -9.86 -8.01 -13.42
C PRO A 33 -10.94 -8.07 -12.33
N ILE A 34 -11.26 -6.92 -11.76
CA ILE A 34 -12.32 -6.76 -10.76
C ILE A 34 -12.96 -5.38 -10.92
N ARG A 35 -14.24 -5.28 -10.59
CA ARG A 35 -14.96 -4.01 -10.63
C ARG A 35 -14.43 -3.05 -9.55
N LYS A 36 -14.41 -1.74 -9.86
CA LYS A 36 -13.96 -0.71 -8.90
C LYS A 36 -14.88 -0.54 -7.70
N ASP A 37 -16.14 -0.94 -7.82
CA ASP A 37 -17.15 -0.93 -6.76
C ASP A 37 -17.22 -2.26 -5.99
N ASP A 38 -16.28 -3.19 -6.22
CA ASP A 38 -16.18 -4.43 -5.44
C ASP A 38 -15.71 -4.14 -4.01
N LEU A 39 -16.30 -4.84 -3.04
CA LEU A 39 -16.00 -4.71 -1.61
C LEU A 39 -14.50 -4.85 -1.30
N ARG A 40 -13.77 -5.70 -2.06
CA ARG A 40 -12.32 -5.86 -1.88
C ARG A 40 -11.58 -4.58 -2.25
N ILE A 41 -11.95 -3.95 -3.37
CA ILE A 41 -11.36 -2.68 -3.81
C ILE A 41 -11.65 -1.58 -2.80
N GLU A 42 -12.90 -1.48 -2.35
CA GLU A 42 -13.31 -0.52 -1.32
C GLU A 42 -12.48 -0.71 -0.03
N CYS A 43 -12.31 -1.96 0.41
CA CYS A 43 -11.59 -2.28 1.64
C CYS A 43 -10.14 -1.79 1.64
N PHE A 44 -9.33 -2.16 0.64
CA PHE A 44 -7.94 -1.67 0.61
C PHE A 44 -7.83 -0.20 0.14
N GLY A 45 -8.85 0.32 -0.55
CA GLY A 45 -9.00 1.75 -0.83
C GLY A 45 -9.16 2.57 0.45
N THR A 46 -10.00 2.13 1.39
CA THR A 46 -10.14 2.76 2.72
C THR A 46 -8.84 2.67 3.52
N VAL A 47 -8.09 1.57 3.41
CA VAL A 47 -6.75 1.44 4.03
C VAL A 47 -5.77 2.46 3.44
N ASP A 48 -5.78 2.65 2.13
CA ASP A 48 -4.93 3.64 1.45
C ASP A 48 -5.29 5.09 1.82
N GLU A 49 -6.59 5.38 1.97
CA GLU A 49 -7.08 6.67 2.48
C GLU A 49 -6.60 6.92 3.91
N LEU A 50 -6.76 5.95 4.82
CA LEU A 50 -6.23 6.04 6.19
C LEU A 50 -4.72 6.27 6.18
N ASN A 51 -3.98 5.55 5.33
CA ASN A 51 -2.53 5.68 5.22
C ASN A 51 -2.12 7.09 4.77
N SER A 52 -2.91 7.72 3.90
CA SER A 52 -2.72 9.10 3.46
C SER A 52 -2.93 10.10 4.60
N PHE A 53 -3.99 9.93 5.42
CA PHE A 53 -4.21 10.77 6.61
C PHE A 53 -3.12 10.62 7.67
N ILE A 54 -2.60 9.40 7.87
CA ILE A 54 -1.46 9.16 8.76
C ILE A 54 -0.21 9.85 8.24
N GLY A 55 0.01 9.86 6.92
CA GLY A 55 1.10 10.59 6.28
C GLY A 55 1.02 12.08 6.55
N LEU A 56 -0.17 12.67 6.43
CA LEU A 56 -0.40 14.07 6.78
C LEU A 56 -0.08 14.34 8.25
N ALA A 57 -0.62 13.53 9.17
CA ALA A 57 -0.35 13.65 10.59
C ALA A 57 1.15 13.58 10.90
N ARG A 58 1.88 12.65 10.26
CA ARG A 58 3.33 12.51 10.43
C ARG A 58 4.06 13.78 10.01
N VAL A 59 3.79 14.32 8.82
CA VAL A 59 4.43 15.56 8.35
C VAL A 59 4.12 16.72 9.29
N THR A 60 2.86 16.85 9.76
CA THR A 60 2.48 17.88 10.73
C THR A 60 3.27 17.77 12.04
N THR A 61 3.57 16.55 12.51
CA THR A 61 4.42 16.35 13.71
C THR A 61 5.88 16.72 13.47
N GLU A 62 6.41 16.45 12.27
CA GLU A 62 7.80 16.75 11.89
C GLU A 62 8.05 18.26 11.71
N GLU A 63 7.02 19.03 11.36
CA GLU A 63 7.08 20.49 11.22
C GLU A 63 7.08 21.25 12.57
N GLN A 64 6.83 20.56 13.69
CA GLN A 64 6.82 21.21 15.00
C GLN A 64 8.24 21.58 15.48
N PRO A 65 8.37 22.59 16.36
CA PRO A 65 9.67 22.99 16.89
C PRO A 65 10.41 21.84 17.60
N ARG A 66 11.74 21.79 17.42
CA ARG A 66 12.64 20.71 17.87
C ARG A 66 12.67 20.48 19.39
N ASN A 67 12.10 21.37 20.19
CA ASN A 67 11.95 21.19 21.63
C ASN A 67 10.79 20.23 22.01
N THR A 68 10.18 19.56 21.03
CA THR A 68 9.06 18.63 21.25
C THR A 68 9.46 17.17 20.96
N GLU A 69 10.39 16.63 21.75
CA GLU A 69 10.95 15.27 21.58
C GLU A 69 9.87 14.18 21.39
N ARG A 70 8.77 14.24 22.15
CA ARG A 70 7.66 13.28 22.04
C ARG A 70 7.00 13.24 20.65
N LEU A 71 7.00 14.35 19.92
CA LEU A 71 6.44 14.39 18.57
C LEU A 71 7.35 13.71 17.55
N TYR A 72 8.67 13.70 17.80
CA TYR A 72 9.61 12.98 16.96
C TYR A 72 9.44 11.45 17.11
N ASP A 73 9.25 10.98 18.33
CA ASP A 73 8.93 9.57 18.61
C ASP A 73 7.58 9.17 17.99
N LEU A 74 6.61 10.08 18.01
CA LEU A 74 5.33 9.86 17.33
C LEU A 74 5.52 9.76 15.81
N ALA A 75 6.30 10.65 15.18
CA ALA A 75 6.55 10.62 13.73
C ALA A 75 7.14 9.27 13.28
N SER A 76 8.11 8.74 14.03
CA SER A 76 8.71 7.43 13.75
C SER A 76 7.71 6.28 13.94
N THR A 77 6.84 6.37 14.94
CA THR A 77 5.74 5.43 15.15
C THR A 77 4.74 5.47 13.99
N LEU A 78 4.31 6.66 13.57
CA LEU A 78 3.39 6.85 12.44
C LEU A 78 3.99 6.30 11.14
N LYS A 79 5.29 6.53 10.89
CA LYS A 79 5.98 5.94 9.74
C LYS A 79 5.91 4.42 9.74
N ARG A 80 6.11 3.78 10.90
CA ARG A 80 5.98 2.32 11.02
C ARG A 80 4.55 1.88 10.70
N VAL A 81 3.54 2.58 11.23
CA VAL A 81 2.13 2.29 10.92
C VAL A 81 1.85 2.41 9.42
N GLN A 82 2.40 3.40 8.72
CA GLN A 82 2.23 3.51 7.26
C GLN A 82 2.79 2.31 6.50
N HIS A 83 3.93 1.76 6.93
CA HIS A 83 4.49 0.54 6.34
C HIS A 83 3.59 -0.68 6.61
N GLU A 84 3.06 -0.83 7.83
CA GLU A 84 2.14 -1.92 8.15
C GLU A 84 0.83 -1.82 7.37
N LEU A 85 0.29 -0.61 7.17
CA LEU A 85 -0.91 -0.40 6.35
C LEU A 85 -0.65 -0.72 4.87
N PHE A 86 0.54 -0.41 4.34
CA PHE A 86 0.91 -0.81 2.99
C PHE A 86 0.98 -2.34 2.85
N ASN A 87 1.57 -3.04 3.84
CA ASN A 87 1.59 -4.51 3.88
C ASN A 87 0.18 -5.11 3.96
N LEU A 88 -0.69 -4.51 4.77
CA LEU A 88 -2.09 -4.90 4.88
C LEU A 88 -2.82 -4.71 3.53
N GLY A 89 -2.66 -3.56 2.88
CA GLY A 89 -3.23 -3.28 1.57
C GLY A 89 -2.77 -4.29 0.51
N SER A 90 -1.48 -4.64 0.51
CA SER A 90 -0.92 -5.67 -0.38
C SER A 90 -1.56 -7.05 -0.14
N THR A 91 -1.76 -7.42 1.12
CA THR A 91 -2.41 -8.68 1.49
C THR A 91 -3.88 -8.71 1.05
N LEU A 92 -4.62 -7.62 1.26
CA LEU A 92 -6.03 -7.49 0.85
C LEU A 92 -6.19 -7.50 -0.68
N ALA A 93 -5.23 -6.94 -1.40
CA ALA A 93 -5.20 -6.89 -2.87
C ALA A 93 -4.75 -8.22 -3.52
N THR A 94 -4.30 -9.20 -2.72
CA THR A 94 -3.86 -10.52 -3.19
C THR A 94 -4.93 -11.55 -2.90
N LEU A 95 -5.30 -12.36 -3.90
CA LEU A 95 -6.23 -13.47 -3.68
C LEU A 95 -5.53 -14.61 -2.94
N PRO A 96 -6.23 -15.42 -2.13
CA PRO A 96 -5.63 -16.54 -1.41
C PRO A 96 -4.81 -17.49 -2.28
N GLU A 97 -5.27 -17.76 -3.51
CA GLU A 97 -4.58 -18.57 -4.51
C GLU A 97 -3.27 -17.96 -5.05
N ASP A 98 -3.12 -16.63 -4.95
CA ASP A 98 -1.94 -15.88 -5.38
C ASP A 98 -0.94 -15.64 -4.24
N ILE A 99 -1.31 -15.95 -2.99
CA ILE A 99 -0.42 -15.89 -1.84
C ILE A 99 0.59 -17.04 -1.98
N GLN A 100 1.75 -16.78 -2.60
CA GLN A 100 2.85 -17.74 -2.65
C GLN A 100 3.60 -17.75 -1.31
N PRO A 101 4.03 -18.94 -0.86
CA PRO A 101 5.39 -19.34 -1.20
C PRO A 101 5.36 -20.65 -1.98
N LYS A 102 6.13 -20.76 -3.05
CA LYS A 102 6.63 -22.06 -3.49
C LYS A 102 8.13 -22.07 -3.43
#